data_AF-A0ABD1UDB5-F1
#
_entry.id   AF-A0ABD1UDB5-F1
#
_cell.length_a   1.000
_cell.length_b   1.000
_cell.length_c   1.000
_cell.angle_alpha   90.00
_cell.angle_beta   90.00
_cell.angle_gamma   90.00
#
_symmetry.space_group_name_H-M   'P 1'
#
loop_
_entity.id
_entity.type
_entity.pdbx_description
1 polymer ?
#
loop_
_entity_poly.entity_id
_entity_poly.type
_entity_poly.pdbx_seq_one_letter_code
_entity_poly.pdbx_strand_id
1 'polypeptide(L)'
;MYLVESKGGAIACMLVALLFLGTWPAILALLERRGRLPQHTYLDYSFTNLLAAVVVAFTVGQIGESKSNMPNFTTQLFQVVFIPELPSIDQEVIQRFSAISHLKRQIQYLGWVFPHDTPITYDGLEALLLSAERRLNEYHHHLLDNTLIALNALRPRSSRCGFPFGRCGGAQGRSPIASSGLRTGQLALYMFAMAGGVFLSLGNLATQYAFALVGLSVTEVITSSVAVVLGTTLNYFLDNRINRAEILFPGVACFLIAVCLGSAVHYYNAADNAKKLQGLPNNDKAEAGDSEKPSYRETVSNQDGMKDSESGSYRMDKARVGSANYLIELEETRAIKVFGKSISLGLSITFFAGVSYSLFSPAFNLATNDQWHVMKEGVPHLVVYAAFFYFSLSFFAMAVILNVIFLYHPVLNLPKSSIKGYLKDWNGRNLAFLAGLLCGLGNGLQFMGGQAAGYAAADCVQALPLVSTFWAILFFGEYRRSSKRTYALLVSMLCMFMVAVAVLIASSGQRKTE
;
A
#
# COMPACT_ATOMS: atom_id res chain seq x y z
N MET A 1 6.26 -19.33 -8.95
CA MET A 1 6.63 -17.90 -8.74
C MET A 1 8.10 -17.82 -8.38
N TYR A 2 8.83 -16.79 -8.84
CA TYR A 2 10.21 -16.59 -8.41
C TYR A 2 10.21 -16.13 -6.95
N LEU A 3 11.04 -16.72 -6.11
CA LEU A 3 11.24 -16.27 -4.72
C LEU A 3 12.71 -16.01 -4.50
N VAL A 4 13.00 -14.98 -3.71
CA VAL A 4 14.36 -14.70 -3.29
C VAL A 4 14.68 -15.66 -2.13
N GLU A 5 15.45 -16.70 -2.40
CA GLU A 5 15.82 -17.70 -1.37
C GLU A 5 17.20 -17.43 -0.76
N SER A 6 18.07 -16.75 -1.52
CA SER A 6 19.43 -16.47 -1.06
C SER A 6 19.50 -15.21 -0.19
N LYS A 7 20.29 -15.28 0.89
CA LYS A 7 20.58 -14.11 1.73
C LYS A 7 21.22 -12.97 0.93
N GLY A 8 22.13 -13.28 0.00
CA GLY A 8 22.74 -12.29 -0.88
C GLY A 8 21.72 -11.60 -1.79
N GLY A 9 20.78 -12.36 -2.38
CA GLY A 9 19.69 -11.81 -3.19
C GLY A 9 18.77 -10.90 -2.37
N ALA A 10 18.45 -11.29 -1.14
CA ALA A 10 17.63 -10.48 -0.24
C ALA A 10 18.29 -9.13 0.07
N ILE A 11 19.60 -9.14 0.35
CA ILE A 11 20.39 -7.93 0.60
C ILE A 11 20.42 -7.04 -0.64
N ALA A 12 20.63 -7.61 -1.82
CA ALA A 12 20.59 -6.85 -3.07
C ALA A 12 19.22 -6.17 -3.28
N CYS A 13 18.12 -6.90 -3.05
CA CYS A 13 16.77 -6.35 -3.10
C CYS A 13 16.61 -5.17 -2.14
N MET A 14 17.03 -5.30 -0.87
CA MET A 14 16.95 -4.23 0.13
C MET A 14 17.77 -3.00 -0.27
N LEU A 15 19.00 -3.17 -0.77
CA LEU A 15 19.84 -2.04 -1.18
C LEU A 15 19.28 -1.30 -2.41
N VAL A 16 18.75 -2.02 -3.40
CA VAL A 16 18.09 -1.40 -4.56
C VAL A 16 16.78 -0.73 -4.14
N ALA A 17 16.02 -1.35 -3.24
CA ALA A 17 14.81 -0.75 -2.66
C ALA A 17 15.13 0.59 -1.97
N LEU A 18 16.20 0.66 -1.17
CA LEU A 18 16.63 1.88 -0.49
C LEU A 18 16.90 3.02 -1.50
N LEU A 19 17.56 2.72 -2.62
CA LEU A 19 17.81 3.69 -3.69
C LEU A 19 16.50 4.22 -4.29
N PHE A 20 15.56 3.33 -4.61
CA PHE A 20 14.28 3.74 -5.21
C PHE A 20 13.40 4.49 -4.22
N LEU A 21 13.25 3.97 -3.00
CA LEU A 21 12.41 4.56 -1.96
C LEU A 21 12.94 5.90 -1.46
N GLY A 22 14.25 6.13 -1.46
CA GLY A 22 14.81 7.45 -1.12
C GLY A 22 14.90 8.42 -2.30
N THR A 23 14.56 8.00 -3.53
CA THR A 23 14.60 8.89 -4.71
C THR A 23 13.24 9.51 -5.02
N TRP A 24 12.14 8.76 -4.91
CA TRP A 24 10.80 9.30 -5.21
C TRP A 24 10.40 10.53 -4.36
N PRO A 25 10.78 10.65 -3.06
CA PRO A 25 10.47 11.83 -2.24
C PRO A 25 11.03 13.12 -2.85
N ALA A 26 12.27 13.05 -3.35
CA ALA A 26 12.93 14.17 -3.99
C ALA A 26 12.23 14.61 -5.27
N ILE A 27 11.68 13.68 -6.03
CA ILE A 27 10.91 13.99 -7.24
C ILE A 27 9.62 14.74 -6.89
N LEU A 28 8.89 14.30 -5.85
CA LEU A 28 7.65 14.99 -5.44
C LEU A 28 7.95 16.38 -4.89
N ALA A 29 9.01 16.52 -4.08
CA ALA A 29 9.46 17.82 -3.58
C ALA A 29 9.87 18.76 -4.72
N LEU A 30 10.51 18.24 -5.78
CA LEU A 30 10.86 19.02 -6.97
C LEU A 30 9.61 19.53 -7.69
N LEU A 31 8.59 18.69 -7.85
CA LEU A 31 7.33 19.05 -8.51
C LEU A 31 6.56 20.12 -7.72
N GLU A 32 6.52 19.99 -6.39
CA GLU A 32 5.93 21.01 -5.51
C GLU A 32 6.63 22.36 -5.66
N ARG A 33 7.97 22.37 -5.64
CA ARG A 33 8.78 23.59 -5.82
C ARG A 33 8.61 24.25 -7.20
N ARG A 34 8.23 23.46 -8.21
CA ARG A 34 7.89 23.92 -9.56
C ARG A 34 6.44 24.41 -9.70
N GLY A 35 5.66 24.38 -8.62
CA GLY A 35 4.28 24.87 -8.61
C GLY A 35 3.24 23.83 -9.06
N ARG A 36 3.62 22.57 -9.32
CA ARG A 36 2.63 21.52 -9.61
C ARG A 36 1.85 21.20 -8.34
N LEU A 37 0.53 21.11 -8.46
CA LEU A 37 -0.33 20.82 -7.34
C LEU A 37 -0.02 19.44 -6.72
N PRO A 38 0.13 19.34 -5.38
CA PRO A 38 0.37 18.08 -4.71
C PRO A 38 -0.68 17.02 -5.04
N GLN A 39 -1.96 17.42 -5.16
CA GLN A 39 -3.06 16.49 -5.44
C GLN A 39 -2.93 15.84 -6.82
N HIS A 40 -2.54 16.62 -7.83
CA HIS A 40 -2.31 16.11 -9.18
C HIS A 40 -1.12 15.17 -9.20
N THR A 41 -0.04 15.59 -8.54
CA THR A 41 1.19 14.83 -8.43
C THR A 41 0.97 13.48 -7.75
N TYR A 42 0.18 13.45 -6.67
CA TYR A 42 -0.04 12.23 -5.90
C TYR A 42 -0.97 11.23 -6.61
N LEU A 43 -1.93 11.70 -7.40
CA LEU A 43 -2.76 10.83 -8.25
C LEU A 43 -1.93 10.15 -9.35
N ASP A 44 -1.03 10.89 -10.02
CA ASP A 44 -0.11 10.34 -11.02
C ASP A 44 0.85 9.31 -10.39
N TYR A 45 1.38 9.65 -9.21
CA TYR A 45 2.24 8.80 -8.40
C TYR A 45 1.53 7.50 -7.97
N SER A 46 0.30 7.58 -7.47
CA SER A 46 -0.42 6.40 -7.00
C SER A 46 -0.82 5.46 -8.13
N PHE A 47 -1.17 6.00 -9.30
CA PHE A 47 -1.48 5.20 -10.49
C PHE A 47 -0.29 4.36 -10.94
N THR A 48 0.89 4.97 -11.02
CA THR A 48 2.11 4.26 -11.45
C THR A 48 2.69 3.35 -10.38
N ASN A 49 2.48 3.66 -9.10
CA ASN A 49 2.76 2.74 -8.00
C ASN A 49 1.93 1.44 -8.12
N LEU A 50 0.61 1.55 -8.40
CA LEU A 50 -0.23 0.40 -8.68
C LEU A 50 0.23 -0.35 -9.94
N LEU A 51 0.56 0.38 -11.01
CA LEU A 51 1.05 -0.22 -12.25
C LEU A 51 2.31 -1.07 -12.01
N ALA A 52 3.28 -0.58 -11.23
CA ALA A 52 4.47 -1.35 -10.87
C ALA A 52 4.11 -2.66 -10.15
N ALA A 53 3.17 -2.61 -9.20
CA ALA A 53 2.71 -3.80 -8.49
C ALA A 53 2.00 -4.80 -9.42
N VAL A 54 1.16 -4.32 -10.34
CA VAL A 54 0.52 -5.15 -11.37
C VAL A 54 1.57 -5.83 -12.23
N VAL A 55 2.53 -5.08 -12.76
CA VAL A 55 3.62 -5.63 -13.60
C VAL A 55 4.39 -6.70 -12.83
N VAL A 56 4.81 -6.42 -11.58
CA VAL A 56 5.55 -7.37 -10.75
C VAL A 56 4.72 -8.64 -10.46
N ALA A 57 3.42 -8.50 -10.16
CA ALA A 57 2.55 -9.64 -9.87
C ALA A 57 2.29 -10.54 -11.08
N PHE A 58 2.08 -9.96 -12.26
CA PHE A 58 1.85 -10.71 -13.50
C PHE A 58 3.13 -11.18 -14.20
N THR A 59 4.31 -10.71 -13.78
CA THR A 59 5.61 -11.19 -14.27
C THR A 59 6.26 -12.12 -13.25
N VAL A 60 6.97 -11.56 -12.27
CA VAL A 60 7.73 -12.29 -11.24
C VAL A 60 6.83 -13.24 -10.43
N GLY A 61 5.60 -12.80 -10.15
CA GLY A 61 4.58 -13.63 -9.48
C GLY A 61 4.06 -14.82 -10.28
N GLN A 62 4.37 -14.91 -11.58
CA GLN A 62 4.01 -16.04 -12.45
C GLN A 62 5.18 -16.98 -12.76
N ILE A 63 6.43 -16.52 -12.65
CA ILE A 63 7.61 -17.28 -13.09
C ILE A 63 7.74 -18.60 -12.29
N GLY A 64 7.78 -19.75 -12.96
CA GLY A 64 7.97 -21.07 -12.31
C GLY A 64 6.68 -21.80 -11.94
N GLU A 65 6.78 -23.11 -11.69
CA GLU A 65 5.62 -23.99 -11.49
C GLU A 65 4.81 -23.69 -10.23
N SER A 66 3.49 -23.92 -10.31
CA SER A 66 2.57 -23.79 -9.19
C SER A 66 2.69 -25.01 -8.28
N LYS A 67 3.05 -24.81 -7.01
CA LYS A 67 3.12 -25.88 -6.00
C LYS A 67 1.89 -25.83 -5.10
N SER A 68 1.46 -26.98 -4.57
CA SER A 68 0.27 -27.08 -3.70
C SER A 68 0.32 -26.14 -2.48
N ASN A 69 1.50 -25.91 -1.90
CA ASN A 69 1.69 -25.02 -0.75
C ASN A 69 2.08 -23.58 -1.14
N MET A 70 2.40 -23.33 -2.41
CA MET A 70 2.84 -22.03 -2.94
C MET A 70 2.23 -21.80 -4.33
N PRO A 71 0.92 -21.51 -4.39
CA PRO A 71 0.27 -21.19 -5.65
C PRO A 71 0.87 -19.91 -6.24
N ASN A 72 1.00 -19.90 -7.56
CA ASN A 72 1.33 -18.69 -8.32
C ASN A 72 0.22 -17.63 -8.22
N PHE A 73 0.55 -16.38 -8.55
CA PHE A 73 -0.34 -15.24 -8.31
C PHE A 73 -1.71 -15.37 -9.02
N THR A 74 -1.76 -15.96 -10.21
CA THR A 74 -3.02 -16.12 -10.96
C THR A 74 -3.94 -17.11 -10.27
N THR A 75 -3.41 -18.22 -9.76
CA THR A 75 -4.18 -19.19 -8.96
C THR A 75 -4.74 -18.54 -7.70
N GLN A 76 -3.98 -17.70 -6.98
CA GLN A 76 -4.51 -16.98 -5.82
C GLN A 76 -5.54 -15.90 -6.20
N LEU A 77 -5.33 -15.20 -7.32
CA LEU A 77 -6.28 -14.19 -7.80
C LEU A 77 -7.64 -14.83 -8.14
N PHE A 78 -7.64 -15.96 -8.84
CA PHE A 78 -8.88 -16.69 -9.17
C PHE A 78 -9.53 -17.37 -7.97
N GLN A 79 -8.79 -17.72 -6.91
CA GLN A 79 -9.39 -18.18 -5.65
C GLN A 79 -10.26 -17.11 -4.98
N VAL A 80 -9.98 -15.83 -5.22
CA VAL A 80 -10.78 -14.69 -4.71
C VAL A 80 -11.96 -14.37 -5.63
N VAL A 81 -11.73 -14.38 -6.95
CA VAL A 81 -12.76 -14.05 -7.95
C VAL A 81 -13.78 -15.19 -8.13
N PHE A 82 -13.34 -16.44 -8.04
CA PHE A 82 -14.18 -17.64 -8.00
C PHE A 82 -14.28 -18.17 -6.57
N ILE A 83 -14.77 -17.34 -5.65
CA ILE A 83 -15.57 -17.90 -4.57
C ILE A 83 -16.89 -18.28 -5.27
N PRO A 84 -17.33 -19.54 -5.28
CA PRO A 84 -18.62 -19.88 -5.85
C PRO A 84 -19.69 -19.01 -5.16
N GLU A 85 -20.21 -18.05 -5.90
CA GLU A 85 -21.41 -17.31 -5.55
C GLU A 85 -22.54 -18.33 -5.49
N LEU A 86 -23.08 -18.51 -4.27
CA LEU A 86 -24.12 -19.47 -3.95
C LEU A 86 -23.73 -20.95 -4.18
N PRO A 87 -24.33 -21.90 -3.44
CA PRO A 87 -24.35 -23.26 -3.95
C PRO A 87 -25.05 -23.16 -5.29
N SER A 88 -24.33 -23.43 -6.39
CA SER A 88 -24.99 -23.97 -7.58
C SER A 88 -25.91 -25.05 -7.06
N ILE A 89 -27.22 -24.79 -7.10
CA ILE A 89 -28.26 -25.78 -6.81
C ILE A 89 -27.78 -27.05 -7.48
N ASP A 90 -27.40 -28.04 -6.66
CA ASP A 90 -26.69 -29.21 -7.14
C ASP A 90 -27.41 -29.72 -8.39
N GLN A 91 -26.67 -30.14 -9.42
CA GLN A 91 -27.29 -30.82 -10.57
C GLN A 91 -28.23 -31.95 -10.11
N GLU A 92 -27.97 -32.50 -8.92
CA GLU A 92 -28.83 -33.44 -8.21
C GLU A 92 -30.17 -32.84 -7.74
N VAL A 93 -30.21 -31.60 -7.25
CA VAL A 93 -31.46 -30.88 -6.90
C VAL A 93 -32.22 -30.48 -8.16
N ILE A 94 -31.55 -30.06 -9.24
CA ILE A 94 -32.20 -29.79 -10.54
C ILE A 94 -32.77 -31.10 -11.14
N GLN A 95 -32.05 -32.23 -11.03
CA GLN A 95 -32.57 -33.55 -11.39
C GLN A 95 -33.75 -33.98 -10.51
N ARG A 96 -33.69 -33.74 -9.20
CA ARG A 96 -34.78 -34.05 -8.27
C ARG A 96 -36.02 -33.19 -8.52
N PHE A 97 -35.88 -31.90 -8.81
CA PHE A 97 -37.01 -31.04 -9.19
C PHE A 97 -37.59 -31.38 -10.56
N SER A 98 -36.75 -31.75 -11.54
CA SER A 98 -37.18 -32.26 -12.84
C SER A 98 -37.98 -33.57 -12.68
N ALA A 99 -37.50 -34.50 -11.85
CA ALA A 99 -38.19 -35.75 -11.53
C ALA A 99 -39.53 -35.51 -10.81
N ILE A 100 -39.57 -34.58 -9.84
CA ILE A 100 -40.81 -34.20 -9.14
C ILE A 100 -41.83 -33.56 -10.10
N SER A 101 -41.37 -32.75 -11.07
CA SER A 101 -42.26 -32.16 -12.08
C SER A 101 -42.85 -33.18 -13.06
N HIS A 102 -42.07 -34.21 -13.43
CA HIS A 102 -42.53 -35.33 -14.25
C HIS A 102 -43.50 -36.23 -13.49
N LEU A 103 -43.24 -36.50 -12.21
CA LEU A 103 -44.12 -37.28 -11.34
C LEU A 103 -45.46 -36.56 -11.11
N LYS A 104 -45.44 -35.22 -10.93
CA LYS A 104 -46.65 -34.40 -10.79
C LYS A 104 -47.52 -34.43 -12.05
N ARG A 105 -46.92 -34.46 -13.26
CA ARG A 105 -47.62 -34.64 -14.54
C ARG A 105 -48.21 -36.05 -14.70
N GLN A 106 -47.48 -37.11 -14.33
CA GLN A 106 -48.00 -38.47 -14.41
C GLN A 106 -49.16 -38.73 -13.43
N ILE A 107 -49.09 -38.15 -12.22
CA ILE A 107 -50.17 -38.27 -11.22
C ILE A 107 -51.41 -37.45 -11.62
N GLN A 108 -51.26 -36.30 -12.28
CA GLN A 108 -52.39 -35.54 -12.84
C GLN A 108 -53.12 -36.27 -13.98
N TYR A 109 -52.40 -37.05 -14.80
CA TYR A 109 -53.00 -37.90 -15.86
C TYR A 109 -53.85 -39.05 -15.32
N LEU A 110 -53.65 -39.45 -14.05
CA LEU A 110 -54.43 -40.49 -13.36
C LEU A 110 -55.68 -39.95 -12.64
N GLY A 111 -56.00 -38.65 -12.79
CA GLY A 111 -57.23 -38.04 -12.29
C GLY A 111 -57.20 -37.57 -10.83
N TRP A 112 -56.01 -37.42 -10.22
CA TRP A 112 -55.87 -37.04 -8.82
C TRP A 112 -55.73 -35.52 -8.66
N VAL A 113 -56.70 -34.89 -7.97
CA VAL A 113 -56.67 -33.46 -7.62
C VAL A 113 -56.08 -33.29 -6.23
N PHE A 114 -54.94 -32.59 -6.13
CA PHE A 114 -54.39 -32.17 -4.84
C PHE A 114 -55.20 -30.97 -4.30
N PRO A 115 -55.54 -30.91 -3.00
CA PRO A 115 -56.10 -29.69 -2.42
C PRO A 115 -55.05 -28.57 -2.50
N HIS A 116 -55.45 -27.41 -3.01
CA HIS A 116 -54.60 -26.24 -3.08
C HIS A 116 -54.29 -25.72 -1.66
N ASP A 117 -53.01 -25.45 -1.43
CA ASP A 117 -52.43 -24.66 -0.33
C ASP A 117 -52.40 -25.28 1.09
N THR A 118 -51.54 -26.29 1.27
CA THR A 118 -50.92 -26.55 2.59
C THR A 118 -49.39 -26.71 2.47
N PRO A 119 -48.59 -26.03 3.31
CA PRO A 119 -47.13 -26.18 3.30
C PRO A 119 -46.74 -27.57 3.82
N ILE A 120 -45.98 -28.32 3.03
CA ILE A 120 -45.54 -29.67 3.35
C ILE A 120 -44.31 -29.57 4.28
N THR A 121 -44.46 -29.93 5.55
CA THR A 121 -43.34 -30.15 6.48
C THR A 121 -42.65 -31.50 6.21
N TYR A 122 -41.39 -31.66 6.62
CA TYR A 122 -40.61 -32.90 6.39
C TYR A 122 -41.33 -34.16 6.91
N ASP A 123 -41.92 -34.10 8.11
CA ASP A 123 -42.68 -35.21 8.70
C ASP A 123 -43.98 -35.49 7.93
N GLY A 124 -44.59 -34.47 7.32
CA GLY A 124 -45.77 -34.59 6.48
C GLY A 124 -45.48 -35.28 5.13
N LEU A 125 -44.29 -35.06 4.57
CA LEU A 125 -43.84 -35.70 3.33
C LEU A 125 -43.63 -37.21 3.52
N GLU A 126 -43.02 -37.61 4.64
CA GLU A 126 -42.76 -39.03 4.95
C GLU A 126 -44.06 -39.81 5.18
N ALA A 127 -45.05 -39.21 5.87
CA ALA A 127 -46.38 -39.79 6.05
C ALA A 127 -47.16 -39.93 4.72
N LEU A 128 -47.02 -38.96 3.81
CA LEU A 128 -47.61 -38.98 2.47
C LEU A 128 -46.98 -40.07 1.58
N LEU A 129 -45.65 -40.22 1.63
CA LEU A 129 -44.93 -41.24 0.87
C LEU A 129 -45.28 -42.66 1.36
N LEU A 130 -45.37 -42.85 2.68
CA LEU A 130 -45.80 -44.12 3.29
C LEU A 130 -47.27 -44.48 2.98
N SER A 131 -48.15 -43.47 2.93
CA SER A 131 -49.56 -43.64 2.53
C SER A 131 -49.70 -44.00 1.05
N ALA A 132 -48.91 -43.36 0.18
CA ALA A 132 -48.88 -43.65 -1.25
C ALA A 132 -48.29 -45.05 -1.54
N GLU A 133 -47.22 -45.44 -0.85
CA GLU A 133 -46.56 -46.75 -0.99
C GLU A 133 -47.49 -47.90 -0.55
N ARG A 134 -48.28 -47.72 0.53
CA ARG A 134 -49.31 -48.70 0.93
C ARG A 134 -50.43 -48.86 -0.10
N ARG A 135 -50.91 -47.77 -0.69
CA ARG A 135 -52.01 -47.82 -1.68
C ARG A 135 -51.55 -48.31 -3.06
N LEU A 136 -50.29 -48.06 -3.44
CA LEU A 136 -49.71 -48.61 -4.67
C LEU A 136 -49.52 -50.12 -4.61
N ASN A 137 -49.25 -50.69 -3.43
CA ASN A 137 -49.15 -52.14 -3.22
C ASN A 137 -50.50 -52.88 -3.29
N GLU A 138 -51.64 -52.17 -3.25
CA GLU A 138 -52.98 -52.78 -3.39
C GLU A 138 -53.42 -52.94 -4.86
N TYR A 139 -52.78 -52.25 -5.82
CA TYR A 139 -53.09 -52.36 -7.26
C TYR A 139 -51.98 -53.11 -8.02
N HIS A 140 -52.41 -54.03 -8.89
CA HIS A 140 -51.62 -55.08 -9.54
C HIS A 140 -50.23 -54.73 -10.14
N HIS A 141 -49.40 -55.78 -10.19
CA HIS A 141 -47.93 -55.84 -10.21
C HIS A 141 -47.13 -55.30 -11.41
N HIS A 142 -47.71 -54.67 -12.45
CA HIS A 142 -46.96 -54.46 -13.70
C HIS A 142 -46.46 -53.03 -14.00
N LEU A 143 -46.70 -52.06 -13.09
CA LEU A 143 -46.26 -50.66 -13.27
C LEU A 143 -45.36 -50.13 -12.12
N LEU A 144 -44.79 -51.02 -11.31
CA LEU A 144 -44.22 -50.69 -10.00
C LEU A 144 -42.70 -50.47 -9.97
N ASP A 145 -41.91 -50.97 -10.92
CA ASP A 145 -40.44 -50.94 -10.77
C ASP A 145 -39.84 -49.53 -10.83
N ASN A 146 -40.25 -48.71 -11.79
CA ASN A 146 -39.63 -47.38 -11.97
C ASN A 146 -40.05 -46.37 -10.90
N THR A 147 -41.26 -46.50 -10.35
CA THR A 147 -41.81 -45.57 -9.36
C THR A 147 -41.28 -45.86 -7.96
N LEU A 148 -41.07 -47.13 -7.60
CA LEU A 148 -40.49 -47.53 -6.31
C LEU A 148 -39.00 -47.18 -6.20
N ILE A 149 -38.27 -47.23 -7.32
CA ILE A 149 -36.86 -46.81 -7.40
C ILE A 149 -36.73 -45.30 -7.13
N ALA A 150 -37.63 -44.49 -7.72
CA ALA A 150 -37.66 -43.04 -7.49
C ALA A 150 -38.04 -42.67 -6.04
N LEU A 151 -38.92 -43.45 -5.41
CA LEU A 151 -39.31 -43.29 -4.00
C LEU A 151 -38.18 -43.64 -3.03
N ASN A 152 -37.42 -44.71 -3.28
CA ASN A 152 -36.28 -45.10 -2.46
C ASN A 152 -35.10 -44.11 -2.53
N ALA A 153 -34.95 -43.38 -3.64
CA ALA A 153 -33.94 -42.31 -3.78
C ALA A 153 -34.24 -41.06 -2.93
N LEU A 154 -35.49 -40.91 -2.43
CA LEU A 154 -35.94 -39.76 -1.64
C LEU A 154 -35.94 -40.02 -0.12
N ARG A 155 -35.66 -41.24 0.35
CA ARG A 155 -35.66 -41.59 1.79
C ARG A 155 -34.36 -41.10 2.48
N PRO A 156 -34.41 -40.28 3.53
CA PRO A 156 -33.21 -39.82 4.23
C PRO A 156 -32.57 -40.98 5.03
N ARG A 157 -31.27 -41.24 4.82
CA ARG A 157 -30.52 -42.24 5.59
C ARG A 157 -30.18 -41.70 6.99
N SER A 158 -30.74 -42.32 8.04
CA SER A 158 -30.37 -42.10 9.44
C SER A 158 -29.23 -43.02 9.88
N SER A 159 -28.27 -42.47 10.61
CA SER A 159 -27.03 -43.10 11.05
C SER A 159 -27.23 -44.11 12.18
N ARG A 160 -26.70 -45.34 12.06
CA ARG A 160 -26.35 -46.20 13.21
C ARG A 160 -25.14 -47.07 12.88
N CYS A 161 -24.04 -46.82 13.59
CA CYS A 161 -22.78 -47.57 13.52
C CYS A 161 -22.85 -48.89 14.31
N GLY A 162 -22.29 -49.96 13.74
CA GLY A 162 -21.88 -51.18 14.42
C GLY A 162 -20.63 -51.73 13.72
N PHE A 163 -19.54 -51.93 14.48
CA PHE A 163 -18.19 -52.39 14.10
C PHE A 163 -18.13 -53.77 13.37
N PRO A 164 -16.97 -54.31 12.88
CA PRO A 164 -15.59 -53.78 12.81
C PRO A 164 -14.85 -53.98 11.44
N PHE A 165 -13.66 -53.35 11.33
CA PHE A 165 -12.49 -53.70 10.47
C PHE A 165 -12.64 -53.75 8.93
N GLY A 166 -12.01 -52.78 8.25
CA GLY A 166 -11.62 -52.90 6.84
C GLY A 166 -11.48 -51.55 6.14
N ARG A 167 -10.27 -51.23 5.68
CA ARG A 167 -9.91 -50.05 4.86
C ARG A 167 -10.94 -49.73 3.77
N CYS A 168 -11.41 -48.48 3.70
CA CYS A 168 -11.66 -47.76 2.46
C CYS A 168 -11.55 -46.25 2.73
N GLY A 169 -10.76 -45.56 1.91
CA GLY A 169 -10.40 -44.16 2.10
C GLY A 169 -11.43 -43.16 1.56
N GLY A 170 -11.38 -41.96 2.16
CA GLY A 170 -11.35 -40.70 1.43
C GLY A 170 -12.59 -40.31 0.61
N ALA A 171 -13.69 -39.96 1.28
CA ALA A 171 -14.67 -39.01 0.75
C ALA A 171 -15.32 -38.26 1.91
N GLN A 172 -14.55 -37.38 2.56
CA GLN A 172 -15.06 -36.52 3.61
C GLN A 172 -15.67 -35.28 2.97
N GLY A 173 -17.01 -35.28 2.82
CA GLY A 173 -17.77 -34.10 2.47
C GLY A 173 -17.46 -32.97 3.46
N ARG A 174 -16.95 -31.84 2.95
CA ARG A 174 -16.64 -30.66 3.77
C ARG A 174 -17.95 -30.06 4.29
N SER A 175 -18.09 -29.99 5.61
CA SER A 175 -19.24 -29.37 6.26
C SER A 175 -19.31 -27.85 5.96
N PRO A 176 -20.51 -27.24 5.89
CA PRO A 176 -20.69 -25.79 5.64
C PRO A 176 -20.03 -24.87 6.69
N ILE A 177 -19.77 -25.39 7.89
CA ILE A 177 -19.09 -24.68 8.98
C ILE A 177 -17.56 -24.70 8.76
N ALA A 178 -17.04 -25.73 8.08
CA ALA A 178 -15.63 -25.79 7.74
C ALA A 178 -15.27 -24.78 6.64
N SER A 179 -16.17 -24.54 5.68
CA SER A 179 -16.01 -23.57 4.60
C SER A 179 -16.17 -22.12 5.05
N SER A 180 -17.05 -21.82 6.02
CA SER A 180 -17.18 -20.47 6.59
C SER A 180 -15.92 -20.02 7.33
N GLY A 181 -15.35 -20.87 8.19
CA GLY A 181 -14.10 -20.55 8.90
C GLY A 181 -12.86 -20.44 7.98
N LEU A 182 -12.84 -21.16 6.86
CA LEU A 182 -11.78 -21.03 5.85
C LEU A 182 -11.84 -19.67 5.14
N ARG A 183 -13.07 -19.21 4.84
CA ARG A 183 -13.34 -17.89 4.23
C ARG A 183 -12.95 -16.74 5.16
N THR A 184 -13.25 -16.84 6.46
CA THR A 184 -12.93 -15.79 7.43
C THR A 184 -11.42 -15.60 7.60
N GLY A 185 -10.64 -16.68 7.66
CA GLY A 185 -9.18 -16.59 7.80
C GLY A 185 -8.47 -16.01 6.57
N GLN A 186 -8.86 -16.43 5.36
CA GLN A 186 -8.31 -15.87 4.13
C GLN A 186 -8.67 -14.39 3.96
N LEU A 187 -9.91 -14.01 4.25
CA LEU A 187 -10.33 -12.61 4.23
C LEU A 187 -9.48 -11.75 5.16
N ALA A 188 -9.12 -12.24 6.34
CA ALA A 188 -8.27 -11.51 7.29
C ALA A 188 -6.89 -11.18 6.70
N LEU A 189 -6.24 -12.12 5.98
CA LEU A 189 -4.94 -11.86 5.34
C LEU A 189 -5.03 -10.79 4.25
N TYR A 190 -6.08 -10.81 3.43
CA TYR A 190 -6.33 -9.74 2.45
C TYR A 190 -6.55 -8.40 3.14
N MET A 191 -7.32 -8.37 4.25
CA MET A 191 -7.54 -7.17 5.03
C MET A 191 -6.25 -6.62 5.64
N PHE A 192 -5.32 -7.48 6.10
CA PHE A 192 -4.00 -7.02 6.56
C PHE A 192 -3.15 -6.44 5.44
N ALA A 193 -3.13 -7.07 4.26
CA ALA A 193 -2.43 -6.51 3.10
C ALA A 193 -3.02 -5.15 2.72
N MET A 194 -4.36 -5.06 2.67
CA MET A 194 -5.06 -3.82 2.35
C MET A 194 -4.82 -2.74 3.41
N ALA A 195 -4.80 -3.08 4.70
CA ALA A 195 -4.50 -2.16 5.79
C ALA A 195 -3.07 -1.59 5.65
N GLY A 196 -2.10 -2.44 5.31
CA GLY A 196 -0.75 -1.97 4.99
C GLY A 196 -0.74 -0.94 3.87
N GLY A 197 -1.48 -1.19 2.80
CA GLY A 197 -1.58 -0.26 1.67
C GLY A 197 -2.17 1.09 2.05
N VAL A 198 -3.20 1.08 2.90
CA VAL A 198 -3.80 2.30 3.46
C VAL A 198 -2.80 3.08 4.29
N PHE A 199 -2.09 2.43 5.22
CA PHE A 199 -1.09 3.09 6.06
C PHE A 199 0.05 3.71 5.24
N LEU A 200 0.59 2.99 4.26
CA LEU A 200 1.63 3.55 3.40
C LEU A 200 1.08 4.72 2.56
N SER A 201 -0.16 4.65 2.06
CA SER A 201 -0.77 5.74 1.28
C SER A 201 -0.98 6.99 2.12
N LEU A 202 -1.44 6.85 3.36
CA LEU A 202 -1.58 7.97 4.31
C LEU A 202 -0.22 8.57 4.65
N GLY A 203 0.78 7.73 4.93
CA GLY A 203 2.14 8.17 5.22
C GLY A 203 2.77 8.93 4.05
N ASN A 204 2.73 8.36 2.84
CA ASN A 204 3.29 8.97 1.63
C ASN A 204 2.62 10.31 1.31
N LEU A 205 1.28 10.39 1.44
CA LEU A 205 0.54 11.62 1.21
C LEU A 205 0.91 12.68 2.25
N ALA A 206 0.91 12.34 3.54
CA ALA A 206 1.30 13.26 4.60
C ALA A 206 2.73 13.77 4.41
N THR A 207 3.66 12.88 4.06
CA THR A 207 5.07 13.19 3.80
C THR A 207 5.21 14.20 2.64
N GLN A 208 4.43 14.05 1.56
CA GLN A 208 4.42 15.00 0.44
C GLN A 208 4.11 16.44 0.87
N TYR A 209 3.12 16.64 1.76
CA TYR A 209 2.80 17.95 2.30
C TYR A 209 3.84 18.43 3.32
N ALA A 210 4.42 17.52 4.09
CA ALA A 210 5.46 17.85 5.08
C ALA A 210 6.76 18.36 4.42
N PHE A 211 7.16 17.84 3.26
CA PHE A 211 8.35 18.31 2.53
C PHE A 211 8.33 19.81 2.32
N ALA A 212 7.16 20.37 2.04
CA ALA A 212 7.04 21.78 1.81
C ALA A 212 7.33 22.60 3.08
N LEU A 213 6.78 22.17 4.20
CA LEU A 213 6.75 22.90 5.47
C LEU A 213 8.05 22.79 6.27
N VAL A 214 8.68 21.61 6.30
CA VAL A 214 9.89 21.37 7.10
C VAL A 214 11.10 21.00 6.25
N GLY A 215 10.94 20.70 4.96
CA GLY A 215 12.04 20.33 4.06
C GLY A 215 12.23 18.82 3.97
N LEU A 216 12.82 18.38 2.85
CA LEU A 216 12.90 16.96 2.50
C LEU A 216 13.74 16.19 3.53
N SER A 217 14.90 16.73 3.90
CA SER A 217 15.79 16.07 4.85
C SER A 217 15.17 15.92 6.25
N VAL A 218 14.41 16.91 6.76
CA VAL A 218 13.70 16.79 8.06
C VAL A 218 12.67 15.69 8.02
N THR A 219 11.81 15.75 7.01
CA THR A 219 10.66 14.87 6.93
C THR A 219 11.14 13.43 6.93
N GLU A 220 12.10 13.10 6.07
CA GLU A 220 12.63 11.75 5.92
C GLU A 220 13.35 11.25 7.18
N VAL A 221 14.09 12.10 7.88
CA VAL A 221 14.80 11.69 9.12
C VAL A 221 13.82 11.32 10.23
N ILE A 222 12.76 12.12 10.42
CA ILE A 222 11.79 11.85 11.47
C ILE A 222 10.91 10.65 11.09
N THR A 223 10.38 10.60 9.86
CA THR A 223 9.51 9.50 9.43
C THR A 223 10.23 8.16 9.47
N SER A 224 11.47 8.11 8.96
CA SER A 224 12.29 6.89 8.96
C SER A 224 12.58 6.39 10.36
N SER A 225 13.00 7.27 11.28
CA SER A 225 13.32 6.84 12.64
C SER A 225 12.09 6.37 13.42
N VAL A 226 10.94 7.03 13.27
CA VAL A 226 9.68 6.53 13.88
C VAL A 226 9.29 5.18 13.26
N ALA A 227 9.37 5.06 11.93
CA ALA A 227 9.05 3.83 11.21
C ALA A 227 9.91 2.65 11.66
N VAL A 228 11.22 2.84 11.79
CA VAL A 228 12.14 1.78 12.23
C VAL A 228 11.95 1.46 13.70
N VAL A 229 11.92 2.45 14.59
CA VAL A 229 11.82 2.18 16.03
C VAL A 229 10.55 1.41 16.38
N LEU A 230 9.41 1.80 15.82
CA LEU A 230 8.14 1.14 16.09
C LEU A 230 7.95 -0.08 15.19
N GLY A 231 8.12 0.07 13.87
CA GLY A 231 7.85 -0.96 12.88
C GLY A 231 8.79 -2.15 12.97
N THR A 232 10.10 -1.91 13.13
CA THR A 232 11.10 -3.01 13.27
C THR A 232 10.88 -3.78 14.56
N THR A 233 10.52 -3.09 15.65
CA THR A 233 10.19 -3.75 16.91
C THR A 233 8.96 -4.64 16.76
N LEU A 234 7.89 -4.15 16.13
CA LEU A 234 6.70 -4.96 15.85
C LEU A 234 7.03 -6.14 14.93
N ASN A 235 7.72 -5.90 13.82
CA ASN A 235 8.14 -6.91 12.87
C ASN A 235 8.99 -8.01 13.50
N TYR A 236 9.89 -7.67 14.41
CA TYR A 236 10.71 -8.67 15.10
C TYR A 236 9.86 -9.69 15.86
N PHE A 237 8.81 -9.23 16.56
CA PHE A 237 7.88 -10.12 17.26
C PHE A 237 6.89 -10.81 16.32
N LEU A 238 6.48 -10.12 15.25
CA LEU A 238 5.60 -10.64 14.20
C LEU A 238 6.33 -11.48 13.15
N ASP A 239 7.57 -11.91 13.38
CA ASP A 239 8.30 -12.76 12.44
C ASP A 239 9.09 -13.83 13.23
N ASN A 240 8.48 -14.33 14.32
CA ASN A 240 9.06 -15.35 15.22
C ASN A 240 10.50 -15.07 15.65
N ARG A 241 10.89 -13.79 15.73
CA ARG A 241 12.23 -13.36 16.13
C ARG A 241 13.32 -13.97 15.23
N ILE A 242 13.06 -14.11 13.93
CA ILE A 242 14.03 -14.71 12.99
C ILE A 242 15.32 -13.89 12.86
N ASN A 243 15.24 -12.58 13.13
CA ASN A 243 16.39 -11.68 13.09
C ASN A 243 17.17 -11.75 14.41
N ARG A 244 18.50 -11.61 14.34
CA ARG A 244 19.37 -11.66 15.54
C ARG A 244 19.19 -10.39 16.37
N ALA A 245 18.47 -10.48 17.48
CA ALA A 245 18.12 -9.35 18.35
C ALA A 245 19.33 -8.53 18.81
N GLU A 246 20.41 -9.23 19.20
CA GLU A 246 21.67 -8.65 19.66
C GLU A 246 22.33 -7.72 18.63
N ILE A 247 22.00 -7.90 17.35
CA ILE A 247 22.48 -7.07 16.25
C ILE A 247 21.39 -6.10 15.78
N LEU A 248 20.14 -6.55 15.70
CA LEU A 248 19.01 -5.76 15.21
C LEU A 248 18.78 -4.48 16.04
N PHE A 249 18.66 -4.60 17.36
CA PHE A 249 18.29 -3.47 18.22
C PHE A 249 19.39 -2.40 18.35
N PRO A 250 20.70 -2.72 18.35
CA PRO A 250 21.74 -1.71 18.19
C PRO A 250 21.58 -0.86 16.93
N GLY A 251 21.17 -1.46 15.80
CA GLY A 251 20.91 -0.70 14.58
C GLY A 251 19.65 0.16 14.68
N VAL A 252 18.60 -0.30 15.37
CA VAL A 252 17.43 0.53 15.72
C VAL A 252 17.85 1.71 16.62
N ALA A 253 18.77 1.50 17.57
CA ALA A 253 19.33 2.57 18.38
C ALA A 253 20.13 3.59 17.54
N CYS A 254 20.80 3.16 16.48
CA CYS A 254 21.43 4.09 15.53
C CYS A 254 20.41 5.04 14.86
N PHE A 255 19.18 4.58 14.55
CA PHE A 255 18.10 5.46 14.06
C PHE A 255 17.64 6.48 15.11
N LEU A 256 17.62 6.10 16.39
CA LEU A 256 17.33 7.02 17.49
C LEU A 256 18.41 8.10 17.62
N ILE A 257 19.68 7.72 17.54
CA ILE A 257 20.80 8.68 17.55
C ILE A 257 20.73 9.58 16.32
N ALA A 258 20.44 9.01 15.14
CA ALA A 258 20.34 9.75 13.89
C ALA A 258 19.21 10.79 13.92
N VAL A 259 18.04 10.50 14.50
CA VAL A 259 16.96 11.51 14.62
C VAL A 259 17.32 12.64 15.59
N CYS A 260 18.07 12.36 16.66
CA CYS A 260 18.59 13.40 17.54
C CYS A 260 19.59 14.30 16.81
N LEU A 261 20.52 13.70 16.05
CA LEU A 261 21.47 14.43 15.22
C LEU A 261 20.75 15.26 14.16
N GLY A 262 19.78 14.68 13.45
CA GLY A 262 18.97 15.38 12.47
C GLY A 262 18.21 16.56 13.08
N SER A 263 17.55 16.35 14.22
CA SER A 263 16.89 17.44 14.96
C SER A 263 17.84 18.59 15.26
N ALA A 264 19.09 18.29 15.65
CA ALA A 264 20.13 19.30 15.83
C ALA A 264 20.53 19.97 14.50
N VAL A 265 20.76 19.21 13.42
CA VAL A 265 21.05 19.74 12.07
C VAL A 265 20.00 20.78 11.68
N HIS A 266 18.73 20.47 11.88
CA HIS A 266 17.63 21.35 11.50
C HIS A 266 17.52 22.59 12.36
N TYR A 267 17.70 22.46 13.67
CA TYR A 267 17.75 23.62 14.57
C TYR A 267 18.83 24.62 14.15
N TYR A 268 20.05 24.15 13.89
CA TYR A 268 21.15 25.03 13.46
C TYR A 268 20.94 25.55 12.04
N ASN A 269 20.42 24.74 11.13
CA ASN A 269 20.13 25.18 9.76
C ASN A 269 19.02 26.23 9.71
N ALA A 270 17.98 26.12 10.54
CA ALA A 270 16.93 27.13 10.66
C ALA A 270 17.51 28.46 11.17
N ALA A 271 18.40 28.42 12.18
CA ALA A 271 19.11 29.59 12.66
C ALA A 271 20.02 30.21 11.58
N ASP A 272 20.71 29.38 10.80
CA ASP A 272 21.53 29.84 9.67
C ASP A 272 20.67 30.51 8.59
N ASN A 273 19.49 29.97 8.28
CA ASN A 273 18.55 30.57 7.32
C ASN A 273 17.94 31.89 7.81
N ALA A 274 17.60 32.00 9.10
CA ALA A 274 17.12 33.24 9.68
C ALA A 274 18.16 34.37 9.55
N LYS A 275 19.44 34.07 9.78
CA LYS A 275 20.55 35.02 9.58
C LYS A 275 20.69 35.46 8.12
N LYS A 276 20.54 34.54 7.17
CA LYS A 276 20.59 34.85 5.73
C LYS A 276 19.49 35.86 5.34
N LEU A 277 18.28 35.68 5.85
CA LEU A 277 17.13 36.55 5.57
C LEU A 277 17.27 37.93 6.23
N GLN A 278 17.87 38.02 7.42
CA GLN A 278 18.10 39.29 8.12
C GLN A 278 19.19 40.16 7.47
N GLY A 279 20.13 39.54 6.72
CA GLY A 279 21.23 40.24 6.06
C GLY A 279 20.88 40.97 4.75
N LEU A 280 19.59 41.07 4.39
CA LEU A 280 19.13 41.82 3.23
C LEU A 280 19.16 43.35 3.52
N PRO A 281 19.76 44.18 2.65
CA PRO A 281 19.72 45.63 2.81
C PRO A 281 18.26 46.13 2.76
N ASN A 282 17.93 47.10 3.63
CA ASN A 282 16.57 47.58 3.93
C ASN A 282 15.81 48.27 2.78
N ASN A 283 16.32 48.31 1.54
CA ASN A 283 15.66 49.04 0.45
C ASN A 283 14.43 48.33 -0.15
N ASP A 284 14.19 47.06 0.19
CA ASP A 284 13.04 46.29 -0.30
C ASP A 284 11.97 46.02 0.78
N LYS A 285 12.06 46.69 1.94
CA LYS A 285 10.99 46.68 2.96
C LYS A 285 10.09 47.89 2.80
N ALA A 286 9.38 47.97 1.68
CA ALA A 286 8.20 48.81 1.58
C ALA A 286 6.95 47.90 1.60
N GLU A 287 6.18 48.04 2.67
CA GLU A 287 4.73 47.85 2.76
C GLU A 287 4.19 46.42 2.65
N ALA A 288 4.22 45.73 3.79
CA ALA A 288 3.10 44.87 4.17
C ALA A 288 1.93 45.77 4.62
N GLY A 289 1.13 46.22 3.66
CA GLY A 289 0.01 47.12 3.92
C GLY A 289 -0.82 47.36 2.67
N ASP A 290 -1.90 46.61 2.57
CA ASP A 290 -3.05 46.79 1.69
C ASP A 290 -2.92 46.41 0.19
N SER A 291 -4.08 46.03 -0.32
CA SER A 291 -4.28 45.33 -1.58
C SER A 291 -4.09 46.25 -2.78
N GLU A 292 -3.02 46.11 -3.56
CA GLU A 292 -3.03 46.52 -4.97
C GLU A 292 -1.90 45.87 -5.80
N LYS A 293 -2.26 45.38 -6.99
CA LYS A 293 -1.35 44.70 -7.94
C LYS A 293 -0.30 45.69 -8.48
N PRO A 294 0.98 45.32 -8.63
CA PRO A 294 1.88 46.12 -9.46
C PRO A 294 1.59 45.80 -10.93
N SER A 295 1.00 46.77 -11.60
CA SER A 295 1.02 46.90 -13.06
C SER A 295 2.42 47.35 -13.46
N TYR A 296 3.25 46.44 -13.95
CA TYR A 296 4.51 46.82 -14.60
C TYR A 296 4.18 47.58 -15.90
N ARG A 297 4.21 48.90 -15.85
CA ARG A 297 4.18 49.75 -17.04
C ARG A 297 5.54 50.43 -17.17
N GLU A 298 6.24 50.03 -18.22
CA GLU A 298 7.45 50.69 -18.71
C GLU A 298 7.24 52.21 -18.80
N THR A 299 8.27 52.94 -18.41
CA THR A 299 8.49 54.29 -18.91
C THR A 299 9.94 54.37 -19.35
N VAL A 300 10.14 54.36 -20.67
CA VAL A 300 11.40 54.71 -21.31
C VAL A 300 11.12 55.83 -22.30
N SER A 301 12.08 56.78 -22.34
CA SER A 301 12.37 57.75 -23.41
C SER A 301 11.68 59.12 -23.24
N ASN A 302 12.33 60.29 -23.38
CA ASN A 302 13.58 60.74 -24.05
C ASN A 302 14.00 62.12 -23.44
N GLN A 303 15.20 62.70 -23.53
CA GLN A 303 16.30 62.85 -24.52
C GLN A 303 17.50 63.41 -23.70
N ASP A 304 18.80 63.19 -23.94
CA ASP A 304 19.60 63.45 -25.15
C ASP A 304 21.07 62.98 -24.93
N GLY A 305 21.80 62.59 -25.99
CA GLY A 305 23.27 62.66 -26.02
C GLY A 305 24.14 61.38 -26.13
N MET A 306 24.25 60.83 -27.35
CA MET A 306 25.49 60.38 -28.03
C MET A 306 26.49 59.36 -27.40
N LYS A 307 26.57 58.16 -28.04
CA LYS A 307 27.74 57.23 -28.29
C LYS A 307 28.53 56.67 -27.08
N ASP A 308 28.94 55.41 -26.96
CA ASP A 308 29.25 54.31 -27.88
C ASP A 308 29.12 52.93 -27.16
N SER A 309 28.91 51.88 -27.96
CA SER A 309 29.46 50.51 -27.82
C SER A 309 29.67 49.87 -26.42
N GLU A 310 28.84 48.89 -26.06
CA GLU A 310 29.27 47.48 -25.88
C GLU A 310 28.10 46.54 -25.55
N SER A 311 28.21 45.32 -26.05
CA SER A 311 27.28 44.21 -25.90
C SER A 311 27.10 43.81 -24.42
N GLY A 312 26.00 44.24 -23.81
CA GLY A 312 25.56 43.77 -22.50
C GLY A 312 24.37 42.84 -22.64
N SER A 313 24.61 41.53 -22.80
CA SER A 313 23.60 40.53 -22.46
C SER A 313 23.29 40.71 -20.99
N TYR A 314 22.13 41.30 -20.66
CA TYR A 314 21.60 41.29 -19.31
C TYR A 314 21.28 39.84 -18.93
N ARG A 315 22.30 39.12 -18.47
CA ARG A 315 22.11 37.92 -17.66
C ARG A 315 21.43 38.40 -16.39
N MET A 316 20.12 38.20 -16.34
CA MET A 316 19.36 38.22 -15.10
C MET A 316 20.01 37.15 -14.20
N ASP A 317 20.92 37.58 -13.32
CA ASP A 317 21.72 36.68 -12.50
C ASP A 317 20.79 35.93 -11.57
N LYS A 318 20.45 34.69 -11.96
CA LYS A 318 19.57 33.79 -11.21
C LYS A 318 20.06 33.74 -9.76
N ALA A 319 19.15 33.96 -8.81
CA ALA A 319 19.52 34.09 -7.40
C ALA A 319 20.35 32.88 -6.95
N ARG A 320 21.51 33.14 -6.34
CA ARG A 320 22.43 32.06 -5.93
C ARG A 320 21.74 31.15 -4.92
N VAL A 321 21.65 29.85 -5.21
CA VAL A 321 20.99 28.85 -4.36
C VAL A 321 21.43 28.95 -2.90
N GLY A 322 20.44 28.98 -1.99
CA GLY A 322 20.65 29.14 -0.56
C GLY A 322 20.91 30.59 -0.11
N SER A 323 20.73 31.59 -0.97
CA SER A 323 20.63 33.01 -0.58
C SER A 323 19.22 33.39 -0.14
N ALA A 324 19.05 34.55 0.48
CA ALA A 324 17.74 35.09 0.83
C ALA A 324 16.86 35.32 -0.42
N ASN A 325 17.40 35.95 -1.47
CA ASN A 325 16.67 36.17 -2.74
C ASN A 325 16.19 34.86 -3.37
N TYR A 326 17.00 33.79 -3.27
CA TYR A 326 16.59 32.47 -3.77
C TYR A 326 15.42 31.89 -2.97
N LEU A 327 15.37 32.10 -1.65
CA LEU A 327 14.25 31.63 -0.82
C LEU A 327 12.96 32.41 -1.12
N ILE A 328 13.06 33.70 -1.44
CA ILE A 328 11.93 34.53 -1.87
C ILE A 328 11.42 34.07 -3.25
N GLU A 329 12.32 33.91 -4.24
CA GLU A 329 11.97 33.41 -5.58
C GLU A 329 11.31 32.02 -5.50
N LEU A 330 11.84 31.12 -4.65
CA LEU A 330 11.27 29.80 -4.43
C LEU A 330 9.85 29.86 -3.83
N GLU A 331 9.60 30.81 -2.92
CA GLU A 331 8.27 31.01 -2.33
C GLU A 331 7.25 31.42 -3.39
N GLU A 332 7.64 32.18 -4.41
CA GLU A 332 6.75 32.57 -5.51
C GLU A 332 6.42 31.39 -6.44
N THR A 333 7.40 30.54 -6.76
CA THR A 333 7.21 29.45 -7.73
C THR A 333 6.52 28.21 -7.17
N ARG A 334 6.69 27.94 -5.87
CA ARG A 334 6.20 26.70 -5.26
C ARG A 334 4.68 26.66 -5.11
N ALA A 335 4.12 25.45 -5.05
CA ALA A 335 2.69 25.24 -4.92
C ALA A 335 2.20 25.56 -3.51
N ILE A 336 2.87 25.06 -2.47
CA ILE A 336 2.48 25.27 -1.08
C ILE A 336 3.23 26.48 -0.54
N LYS A 337 2.52 27.57 -0.24
CA LYS A 337 3.11 28.75 0.40
C LYS A 337 3.39 28.45 1.87
N VAL A 338 4.62 28.69 2.32
CA VAL A 338 5.10 28.33 3.66
C VAL A 338 5.47 29.53 4.52
N PHE A 339 5.66 30.70 3.92
CA PHE A 339 5.88 31.91 4.71
C PHE A 339 4.67 32.18 5.62
N GLY A 340 4.94 32.45 6.90
CA GLY A 340 3.91 32.61 7.93
C GLY A 340 3.26 31.31 8.43
N LYS A 341 3.63 30.13 7.91
CA LYS A 341 3.16 28.84 8.44
C LYS A 341 4.03 28.39 9.61
N SER A 342 3.42 27.72 10.59
CA SER A 342 4.16 27.22 11.75
C SER A 342 4.91 25.94 11.41
N ILE A 343 6.18 25.88 11.82
CA ILE A 343 7.02 24.67 11.71
C ILE A 343 6.38 23.50 12.49
N SER A 344 5.71 23.79 13.60
CA SER A 344 5.00 22.80 14.42
C SER A 344 3.92 22.02 13.65
N LEU A 345 3.21 22.69 12.73
CA LEU A 345 2.25 22.01 11.86
C LEU A 345 2.95 20.97 10.98
N GLY A 346 4.06 21.35 10.35
CA GLY A 346 4.83 20.44 9.49
C GLY A 346 5.46 19.28 10.27
N LEU A 347 5.95 19.52 11.49
CA LEU A 347 6.45 18.47 12.37
C LEU A 347 5.34 17.50 12.81
N SER A 348 4.14 17.99 13.11
CA SER A 348 2.98 17.14 13.44
C SER A 348 2.59 16.23 12.28
N ILE A 349 2.55 16.76 11.05
CA ILE A 349 2.27 15.98 9.84
C ILE A 349 3.37 14.93 9.62
N THR A 350 4.64 15.31 9.83
CA THR A 350 5.79 14.41 9.72
C THR A 350 5.71 13.26 10.72
N PHE A 351 5.37 13.55 11.98
CA PHE A 351 5.22 12.53 13.01
C PHE A 351 4.07 11.56 12.68
N PHE A 352 2.92 12.08 12.23
CA PHE A 352 1.80 11.26 11.75
C PHE A 352 2.21 10.34 10.59
N ALA A 353 2.99 10.87 9.63
CA ALA A 353 3.51 10.06 8.53
C ALA A 353 4.43 8.94 9.03
N GLY A 354 5.32 9.22 9.99
CA GLY A 354 6.19 8.22 10.61
C GLY A 354 5.43 7.12 11.33
N VAL A 355 4.37 7.45 12.08
CA VAL A 355 3.48 6.45 12.71
C VAL A 355 2.79 5.60 11.64
N SER A 356 2.29 6.22 10.57
CA SER A 356 1.69 5.47 9.46
C SER A 356 2.70 4.53 8.81
N TYR A 357 3.94 4.97 8.58
CA TYR A 357 5.01 4.12 8.08
C TYR A 357 5.39 2.98 9.03
N SER A 358 5.29 3.17 10.34
CA SER A 358 5.57 2.09 11.29
C SER A 358 4.59 0.92 11.22
N LEU A 359 3.39 1.13 10.65
CA LEU A 359 2.31 0.14 10.65
C LEU A 359 2.19 -0.64 9.34
N PHE A 360 2.67 -0.12 8.20
CA PHE A 360 2.46 -0.79 6.91
C PHE A 360 3.25 -2.10 6.80
N SER A 361 4.52 -2.11 7.23
CA SER A 361 5.42 -3.26 7.13
C SER A 361 4.94 -4.40 8.06
N PRO A 362 4.58 -4.14 9.34
CA PRO A 362 3.89 -5.11 10.21
C PRO A 362 2.58 -5.68 9.64
N ALA A 363 1.72 -4.83 9.07
CA ALA A 363 0.48 -5.30 8.46
C ALA A 363 0.74 -6.20 7.24
N PHE A 364 1.74 -5.86 6.43
CA PHE A 364 2.15 -6.69 5.29
C PHE A 364 2.79 -8.01 5.72
N ASN A 365 3.60 -7.98 6.78
CA ASN A 365 4.18 -9.15 7.41
C ASN A 365 3.08 -10.13 7.86
N LEU A 366 2.09 -9.64 8.61
CA LEU A 366 0.91 -10.43 9.01
C LEU A 366 0.17 -11.05 7.83
N ALA A 367 -0.03 -10.29 6.76
CA ALA A 367 -0.71 -10.78 5.56
C ALA A 367 0.02 -11.96 4.90
N THR A 368 1.34 -11.95 4.93
CA THR A 368 2.18 -12.92 4.19
C THR A 368 2.68 -14.09 5.04
N ASN A 369 2.65 -13.95 6.37
CA ASN A 369 3.18 -14.97 7.29
C ASN A 369 2.16 -15.51 8.30
N ASP A 370 0.95 -14.93 8.39
CA ASP A 370 -0.14 -15.35 9.28
C ASP A 370 0.29 -15.70 10.72
N GLN A 371 1.04 -14.80 11.36
CA GLN A 371 1.62 -15.07 12.69
C GLN A 371 0.60 -15.03 13.83
N TRP A 372 -0.62 -14.59 13.54
CA TRP A 372 -1.74 -14.71 14.46
C TRP A 372 -2.53 -16.00 14.27
N HIS A 373 -2.05 -16.91 13.40
CA HIS A 373 -2.67 -18.20 13.12
C HIS A 373 -4.16 -18.08 12.81
N VAL A 374 -4.52 -17.07 12.01
CA VAL A 374 -5.91 -16.78 11.66
C VAL A 374 -6.40 -17.79 10.60
N MET A 375 -5.50 -18.39 9.84
CA MET A 375 -5.82 -19.50 8.93
C MET A 375 -5.79 -20.85 9.63
N LYS A 376 -6.59 -21.78 9.09
CA LYS A 376 -6.52 -23.20 9.46
C LYS A 376 -5.23 -23.82 8.90
N GLU A 377 -4.67 -24.79 9.63
CA GLU A 377 -3.51 -25.57 9.19
C GLU A 377 -3.75 -26.18 7.79
N GLY A 378 -2.77 -26.03 6.90
CA GLY A 378 -2.81 -26.55 5.53
C GLY A 378 -3.43 -25.62 4.47
N VAL A 379 -3.85 -24.40 4.82
CA VAL A 379 -4.22 -23.37 3.83
C VAL A 379 -2.96 -22.59 3.41
N PRO A 380 -2.68 -22.44 2.10
CA PRO A 380 -1.52 -21.69 1.66
C PRO A 380 -1.63 -20.21 2.03
N HIS A 381 -0.55 -19.65 2.59
CA HIS A 381 -0.43 -18.24 2.91
C HIS A 381 -0.51 -17.37 1.65
N LEU A 382 -0.88 -16.10 1.84
CA LEU A 382 -0.88 -15.13 0.76
C LEU A 382 0.57 -14.92 0.30
N VAL A 383 0.86 -15.21 -0.97
CA VAL A 383 2.21 -15.04 -1.47
C VAL A 383 2.55 -13.55 -1.57
N VAL A 384 3.83 -13.23 -1.47
CA VAL A 384 4.35 -11.84 -1.46
C VAL A 384 3.74 -10.99 -2.58
N TYR A 385 3.62 -11.55 -3.78
CA TYR A 385 3.08 -10.87 -4.96
C TYR A 385 1.57 -10.59 -4.87
N ALA A 386 0.80 -11.53 -4.34
CA ALA A 386 -0.63 -11.35 -4.15
C ALA A 386 -0.90 -10.33 -3.04
N ALA A 387 -0.18 -10.45 -1.91
CA ALA A 387 -0.23 -9.45 -0.84
C ALA A 387 0.13 -8.06 -1.37
N PHE A 388 1.20 -7.94 -2.17
CA PHE A 388 1.62 -6.67 -2.74
C PHE A 388 0.59 -6.08 -3.72
N PHE A 389 -0.09 -6.92 -4.49
CA PHE A 389 -1.18 -6.48 -5.36
C PHE A 389 -2.35 -5.87 -4.57
N TYR A 390 -2.89 -6.58 -3.56
CA TYR A 390 -4.01 -6.07 -2.76
C TYR A 390 -3.61 -4.86 -1.89
N PHE A 391 -2.39 -4.86 -1.36
CA PHE A 391 -1.78 -3.70 -0.72
C PHE A 391 -1.76 -2.49 -1.65
N SER A 392 -1.34 -2.68 -2.91
CA SER A 392 -1.23 -1.56 -3.86
C SER A 392 -2.60 -1.09 -4.36
N LEU A 393 -3.58 -1.99 -4.43
CA LEU A 393 -4.95 -1.65 -4.77
C LEU A 393 -5.60 -0.77 -3.70
N SER A 394 -5.47 -1.12 -2.41
CA SER A 394 -5.99 -0.29 -1.32
C SER A 394 -5.22 1.02 -1.17
N PHE A 395 -3.90 1.00 -1.40
CA PHE A 395 -3.07 2.20 -1.47
C PHE A 395 -3.63 3.19 -2.51
N PHE A 396 -3.89 2.69 -3.72
CA PHE A 396 -4.41 3.49 -4.82
C PHE A 396 -5.83 3.99 -4.54
N ALA A 397 -6.71 3.14 -4.02
CA ALA A 397 -8.06 3.53 -3.64
C ALA A 397 -8.06 4.67 -2.61
N MET A 398 -7.26 4.53 -1.53
CA MET A 398 -7.12 5.58 -0.52
C MET A 398 -6.54 6.88 -1.12
N ALA A 399 -5.53 6.76 -1.99
CA ALA A 399 -4.93 7.90 -2.67
C ALA A 399 -5.97 8.65 -3.53
N VAL A 400 -6.77 7.93 -4.32
CA VAL A 400 -7.82 8.52 -5.15
C VAL A 400 -8.88 9.20 -4.29
N ILE A 401 -9.39 8.52 -3.26
CA ILE A 401 -10.43 9.09 -2.37
C ILE A 401 -9.96 10.42 -1.77
N LEU A 402 -8.80 10.42 -1.12
CA LEU A 402 -8.29 11.62 -0.44
C LEU A 402 -7.92 12.72 -1.43
N ASN A 403 -7.28 12.39 -2.55
CA ASN A 403 -6.86 13.43 -3.49
C ASN A 403 -8.03 13.99 -4.30
N VAL A 404 -9.06 13.21 -4.60
CA VAL A 404 -10.32 13.75 -5.15
C VAL A 404 -10.94 14.71 -4.14
N ILE A 405 -11.00 14.37 -2.85
CA ILE A 405 -11.46 15.31 -1.82
C ILE A 405 -10.62 16.59 -1.84
N PHE A 406 -9.29 16.47 -1.85
CA PHE A 406 -8.37 17.61 -1.86
C PHE A 406 -8.37 18.44 -3.14
N LEU A 407 -8.83 17.91 -4.28
CA LEU A 407 -9.06 18.72 -5.50
C LEU A 407 -10.13 19.79 -5.23
N TYR A 408 -11.23 19.40 -4.59
CA TYR A 408 -12.38 20.27 -4.33
C TYR A 408 -12.28 21.04 -3.00
N HIS A 409 -11.63 20.43 -2.00
CA HIS A 409 -11.40 20.96 -0.66
C HIS A 409 -9.90 20.95 -0.33
N PRO A 410 -9.11 21.80 -1.01
CA PRO A 410 -7.67 21.84 -0.84
C PRO A 410 -7.27 22.29 0.57
N VAL A 411 -6.21 21.67 1.09
CA VAL A 411 -5.57 22.06 2.36
C VAL A 411 -4.46 23.08 2.11
N LEU A 412 -4.01 23.75 3.17
CA LEU A 412 -2.90 24.71 3.15
C LEU A 412 -3.08 25.88 2.16
N ASN A 413 -4.32 26.30 1.91
CA ASN A 413 -4.66 27.39 0.98
C ASN A 413 -4.20 27.15 -0.46
N LEU A 414 -4.04 25.89 -0.87
CA LEU A 414 -3.79 25.54 -2.27
C LEU A 414 -4.98 25.95 -3.14
N PRO A 415 -4.75 26.30 -4.42
CA PRO A 415 -5.85 26.62 -5.33
C PRO A 415 -6.71 25.39 -5.57
N LYS A 416 -8.03 25.61 -5.66
CA LYS A 416 -8.98 24.57 -6.04
C LYS A 416 -8.70 24.07 -7.45
N SER A 417 -8.91 22.78 -7.66
CA SER A 417 -8.83 22.17 -8.98
C SER A 417 -10.08 21.31 -9.21
N SER A 418 -10.10 20.58 -10.32
CA SER A 418 -11.16 19.65 -10.68
C SER A 418 -10.57 18.45 -11.39
N ILE A 419 -11.35 17.37 -11.55
CA ILE A 419 -10.94 16.20 -12.34
C ILE A 419 -10.55 16.63 -13.76
N LYS A 420 -11.30 17.55 -14.38
CA LYS A 420 -10.96 18.10 -15.72
C LYS A 420 -9.62 18.86 -15.69
N GLY A 421 -9.36 19.61 -14.62
CA GLY A 421 -8.08 20.30 -14.42
C GLY A 421 -6.91 19.31 -14.32
N TYR A 422 -7.06 18.26 -13.50
CA TYR A 422 -6.10 17.17 -13.38
C TYR A 422 -5.83 16.46 -14.72
N LEU A 423 -6.88 16.17 -15.49
CA LEU A 423 -6.77 15.55 -16.82
C LEU A 423 -6.20 16.48 -17.89
N LYS A 424 -6.07 17.78 -17.65
CA LYS A 424 -5.39 18.72 -18.56
C LYS A 424 -3.94 18.97 -18.15
N ASP A 425 -3.61 18.75 -16.88
CA ASP A 425 -2.32 19.09 -16.32
C ASP A 425 -1.21 18.05 -16.64
N TRP A 426 -0.44 18.34 -17.68
CA TRP A 426 0.72 17.53 -18.09
C TRP A 426 2.08 18.06 -17.58
N ASN A 427 2.10 19.21 -16.88
CA ASN A 427 3.36 19.86 -16.51
C ASN A 427 4.08 19.12 -15.37
N GLY A 428 5.04 18.25 -15.71
CA GLY A 428 5.77 17.44 -14.73
C GLY A 428 5.13 16.08 -14.43
N ARG A 429 4.06 15.70 -15.16
CA ARG A 429 3.38 14.40 -15.03
C ARG A 429 4.32 13.20 -15.21
N ASN A 430 5.25 13.27 -16.15
CA ASN A 430 6.24 12.19 -16.37
C ASN A 430 7.14 11.95 -15.14
N LEU A 431 7.48 13.01 -14.41
CA LEU A 431 8.25 12.88 -13.18
C LEU A 431 7.40 12.28 -12.05
N ALA A 432 6.13 12.66 -11.96
CA ALA A 432 5.20 12.05 -11.00
C ALA A 432 5.00 10.55 -11.27
N PHE A 433 4.91 10.17 -12.54
CA PHE A 433 4.91 8.76 -12.97
C PHE A 433 6.20 8.02 -12.60
N LEU A 434 7.35 8.65 -12.82
CA LEU A 434 8.63 8.07 -12.41
C LEU A 434 8.70 7.86 -10.89
N ALA A 435 8.23 8.84 -10.10
CA ALA A 435 8.19 8.73 -8.65
C ALA A 435 7.31 7.55 -8.19
N GLY A 436 6.14 7.36 -8.81
CA GLY A 436 5.26 6.25 -8.47
C GLY A 436 5.83 4.89 -8.85
N LEU A 437 6.46 4.79 -10.03
CA LEU A 437 7.19 3.58 -10.43
C LEU A 437 8.33 3.23 -9.46
N LEU A 438 9.13 4.23 -9.05
CA LEU A 438 10.20 4.02 -8.08
C LEU A 438 9.65 3.57 -6.72
N CYS A 439 8.58 4.18 -6.22
CA CYS A 439 7.94 3.74 -4.99
C CYS A 439 7.42 2.30 -5.11
N GLY A 440 6.68 1.98 -6.17
CA GLY A 440 6.10 0.65 -6.34
C GLY A 440 7.16 -0.44 -6.48
N LEU A 441 8.18 -0.22 -7.30
CA LEU A 441 9.29 -1.16 -7.44
C LEU A 441 10.11 -1.27 -6.15
N GLY A 442 10.35 -0.16 -5.47
CA GLY A 442 11.07 -0.14 -4.20
C GLY A 442 10.35 -0.94 -3.11
N ASN A 443 9.04 -0.77 -2.95
CA ASN A 443 8.24 -1.54 -2.00
C ASN A 443 8.22 -3.03 -2.38
N GLY A 444 8.03 -3.35 -3.67
CA GLY A 444 8.08 -4.73 -4.14
C GLY A 444 9.41 -5.41 -3.77
N LEU A 445 10.53 -4.74 -4.00
CA LEU A 445 11.87 -5.23 -3.63
C LEU A 445 12.06 -5.33 -2.10
N GLN A 446 11.56 -4.36 -1.33
CA GLN A 446 11.59 -4.42 0.14
C GLN A 446 10.82 -5.64 0.65
N PHE A 447 9.64 -5.91 0.11
CA PHE A 447 8.82 -7.07 0.51
C PHE A 447 9.44 -8.41 0.13
N MET A 448 10.04 -8.51 -1.06
CA MET A 448 10.80 -9.70 -1.46
C MET A 448 12.01 -9.92 -0.54
N GLY A 449 12.74 -8.86 -0.21
CA GLY A 449 13.85 -8.90 0.74
C GLY A 449 13.38 -9.33 2.14
N GLY A 450 12.30 -8.75 2.66
CA GLY A 450 11.73 -9.06 3.97
C GLY A 450 11.22 -10.50 4.10
N GLN A 451 10.67 -11.05 3.02
CA GLN A 451 10.25 -12.45 2.99
C GLN A 451 11.41 -13.44 3.08
N ALA A 452 12.55 -13.08 2.48
CA ALA A 452 13.75 -13.89 2.48
C ALA A 452 14.60 -13.74 3.77
N ALA A 453 14.76 -12.50 4.22
CA ALA A 453 15.73 -12.09 5.25
C ALA A 453 15.10 -11.67 6.59
N GLY A 454 13.77 -11.61 6.65
CA GLY A 454 12.97 -11.11 7.77
C GLY A 454 12.59 -9.65 7.62
N TYR A 455 11.32 -9.34 7.93
CA TYR A 455 10.77 -7.99 7.73
C TYR A 455 11.43 -6.95 8.64
N ALA A 456 11.88 -7.34 9.84
CA ALA A 456 12.57 -6.42 10.74
C ALA A 456 13.93 -5.97 10.16
N ALA A 457 14.69 -6.89 9.54
CA ALA A 457 15.92 -6.51 8.83
C ALA A 457 15.63 -5.69 7.55
N ALA A 458 14.54 -5.98 6.85
CA ALA A 458 14.13 -5.24 5.65
C ALA A 458 13.73 -3.79 5.90
N ASP A 459 13.41 -3.43 7.15
CA ASP A 459 13.23 -2.04 7.52
C ASP A 459 14.52 -1.21 7.44
N CYS A 460 15.69 -1.81 7.15
CA CYS A 460 16.90 -1.05 6.77
C CYS A 460 16.66 -0.14 5.54
N VAL A 461 15.71 -0.50 4.68
CA VAL A 461 15.27 0.29 3.54
C VAL A 461 14.72 1.65 3.97
N GLN A 462 14.26 1.77 5.21
CA GLN A 462 13.79 3.04 5.77
C GLN A 462 14.93 4.03 6.03
N ALA A 463 16.21 3.71 5.80
CA ALA A 463 17.29 4.69 5.81
C ALA A 463 17.23 5.69 4.62
N LEU A 464 16.02 6.06 4.19
CA LEU A 464 15.67 7.03 3.16
C LEU A 464 16.47 8.34 3.27
N PRO A 465 16.79 8.86 4.47
CA PRO A 465 17.63 10.05 4.59
C PRO A 465 18.96 9.97 3.85
N LEU A 466 19.56 8.79 3.67
CA LEU A 466 20.81 8.64 2.92
C LEU A 466 20.69 9.11 1.47
N VAL A 467 19.59 8.73 0.81
CA VAL A 467 19.37 8.99 -0.61
C VAL A 467 18.57 10.29 -0.79
N SER A 468 17.51 10.49 0.00
CA SER A 468 16.69 11.70 -0.08
C SER A 468 17.48 12.96 0.27
N THR A 469 18.32 12.92 1.31
CA THR A 469 19.15 14.08 1.68
C THR A 469 20.23 14.36 0.64
N PHE A 470 20.79 13.33 0.01
CA PHE A 470 21.71 13.50 -1.11
C PHE A 470 21.05 14.28 -2.25
N TRP A 471 19.86 13.87 -2.68
CA TRP A 471 19.10 14.58 -3.70
C TRP A 471 18.68 15.98 -3.26
N ALA A 472 18.35 16.17 -1.98
CA ALA A 472 18.02 17.47 -1.41
C ALA A 472 19.20 18.45 -1.49
N ILE A 473 20.40 17.99 -1.14
CA ILE A 473 21.60 18.82 -1.25
C ILE A 473 21.89 19.14 -2.72
N LEU A 474 21.78 18.14 -3.61
CA LEU A 474 22.13 18.29 -5.03
C LEU A 474 21.16 19.21 -5.79
N PHE A 475 19.85 18.94 -5.72
CA PHE A 475 18.86 19.66 -6.53
C PHE A 475 18.33 20.92 -5.87
N PHE A 476 18.27 20.94 -4.55
CA PHE A 476 17.65 22.02 -3.80
C PHE A 476 18.65 22.91 -3.08
N GLY A 477 19.92 22.48 -3.01
CA GLY A 477 20.91 23.14 -2.19
C GLY A 477 20.47 23.22 -0.73
N GLU A 478 19.75 22.21 -0.23
CA GLU A 478 19.49 22.13 1.21
C GLU A 478 20.84 22.19 1.95
N TYR A 479 20.89 23.00 3.01
CA TYR A 479 22.10 23.31 3.79
C TYR A 479 23.18 24.14 3.07
N ARG A 480 22.97 24.58 1.82
CA ARG A 480 23.98 25.40 1.12
C ARG A 480 24.19 26.72 1.87
N ARG A 481 25.46 27.07 2.12
CA ARG A 481 25.88 28.25 2.90
C ARG A 481 25.45 28.21 4.37
N SER A 482 25.23 27.02 4.92
CA SER A 482 25.03 26.86 6.35
C SER A 482 26.38 26.79 7.07
N SER A 483 26.37 26.87 8.40
CA SER A 483 27.57 26.91 9.22
C SER A 483 28.35 25.59 9.14
N LYS A 484 29.67 25.64 9.42
CA LYS A 484 30.51 24.43 9.52
C LYS A 484 29.95 23.42 10.53
N ARG A 485 29.31 23.90 11.59
CA ARG A 485 28.61 23.08 12.60
C ARG A 485 27.45 22.29 11.99
N THR A 486 26.60 22.95 11.20
CA THR A 486 25.47 22.31 10.50
C THR A 486 25.97 21.20 9.58
N TYR A 487 27.05 21.45 8.83
CA TYR A 487 27.66 20.42 7.98
C TYR A 487 28.24 19.25 8.77
N ALA A 488 28.93 19.49 9.89
CA ALA A 488 29.46 18.42 10.72
C ALA A 488 28.36 17.53 11.28
N LEU A 489 27.27 18.11 11.79
CA LEU A 489 26.11 17.36 12.28
C LEU A 489 25.41 16.57 11.16
N LEU A 490 25.32 17.15 9.96
CA LEU A 490 24.72 16.51 8.79
C LEU A 490 25.51 15.26 8.38
N VAL A 491 26.84 15.36 8.30
CA VAL A 491 27.72 14.23 8.00
C VAL A 491 27.59 13.16 9.08
N SER A 492 27.64 13.54 10.37
CA SER A 492 27.49 12.59 11.47
C SER A 492 26.14 11.85 11.44
N MET A 493 25.06 12.55 11.13
CA MET A 493 23.73 11.96 10.97
C MET A 493 23.72 10.91 9.84
N LEU A 494 24.25 11.26 8.65
CA LEU A 494 24.31 10.35 7.51
C LEU A 494 25.20 9.13 7.80
N CYS A 495 26.34 9.32 8.47
CA CYS A 495 27.19 8.22 8.92
C CYS A 495 26.44 7.27 9.87
N MET A 496 25.62 7.79 10.79
CA MET A 496 24.80 6.94 11.66
C MET A 496 23.76 6.13 10.90
N PHE A 497 23.11 6.69 9.87
CA PHE A 497 22.22 5.91 9.01
C PHE A 497 22.96 4.81 8.24
N MET A 498 24.17 5.07 7.74
CA MET A 498 24.99 4.05 7.08
C MET A 498 25.32 2.88 8.02
N VAL A 499 25.70 3.18 9.26
CA VAL A 499 25.94 2.16 10.30
C VAL A 499 24.64 1.40 10.59
N ALA A 500 23.51 2.10 10.74
CA ALA A 500 22.22 1.48 10.99
C ALA A 500 21.84 0.48 9.89
N VAL A 501 21.99 0.85 8.61
CA VAL A 501 21.73 -0.04 7.47
C VAL A 501 22.60 -1.29 7.55
N ALA A 502 23.91 -1.14 7.75
CA ALA A 502 24.83 -2.26 7.84
C ALA A 502 24.44 -3.22 8.97
N VAL A 503 24.08 -2.68 10.13
CA VAL A 503 23.71 -3.45 11.32
C VAL A 503 22.35 -4.16 11.15
N LEU A 504 21.31 -3.49 10.63
CA LEU A 504 20.02 -4.11 10.35
C LEU A 504 20.17 -5.24 9.31
N ILE A 505 20.93 -5.01 8.23
CA ILE A 505 21.21 -6.05 7.24
C ILE A 505 21.97 -7.22 7.88
N ALA A 506 22.98 -6.94 8.71
CA ALA A 506 23.73 -7.99 9.40
C ALA A 506 22.83 -8.84 10.33
N SER A 507 21.76 -8.27 10.87
CA SER A 507 20.79 -9.01 11.71
C SER A 507 19.93 -10.02 10.93
N SER A 508 20.00 -10.04 9.59
CA SER A 508 19.11 -10.85 8.76
C SER A 508 19.17 -12.35 9.06
N GLY A 509 17.98 -12.96 9.18
CA GLY A 509 17.79 -14.40 9.31
C GLY A 509 17.61 -15.07 7.94
N GLN A 510 17.40 -16.38 7.93
CA GLN A 510 16.91 -17.12 6.77
C GLN A 510 15.70 -17.93 7.18
N ARG A 511 14.59 -17.82 6.43
CA ARG A 511 13.46 -18.73 6.61
C ARG A 511 13.81 -20.09 6.03
N LYS A 512 13.50 -21.15 6.76
CA LYS A 512 13.62 -22.52 6.27
C LYS A 512 12.53 -22.73 5.23
N THR A 513 12.90 -23.03 3.99
CA THR A 513 11.99 -23.54 2.98
C THR A 513 11.64 -24.98 3.33
N GLU A 514 10.40 -25.23 3.75
CA GLU A 514 9.87 -26.60 3.88
C GLU A 514 9.47 -27.19 2.52
#